data_AF-A0A923WAW4-F1
#
_entry.id   AF-A0A923WAW4-F1
#
_cell.length_a   1.000
_cell.length_b   1.000
_cell.length_c   1.000
_cell.angle_alpha   90.00
_cell.angle_beta   90.00
_cell.angle_gamma   90.00
#
_symmetry.space_group_name_H-M   'P 1'
#
loop_
_entity.id
_entity.type
_entity.pdbx_description
1 polymer ?
#
loop_
_entity_poly.entity_id
_entity_poly.type
_entity_poly.pdbx_seq_one_letter_code
_entity_poly.pdbx_strand_id
1 'polypeptide(L)'
;MAKPKLFTRKFRNWLLHLVVSRQDLKSIVGYTLTALKQDGARWQEKIDLLQPLYDTFDAGLVGHAGAGAGQRSHTLQADTVFRLIKQLMKKAYKINFAALEVTNPVLYRKFFPEGRTQFSGANRQTMGTVFPTFVQTLTANVAAVPGGAALLADAQQLATNWQEARRVQDVRKKQVKTTSTTLDADETDLLIELFGAYATLLAAFYRTPERALDYFDFSVLPASQRQSEADAPADSPADTPTA
;
A
#
# COMPACT_ATOMS: atom_id res chain seq x y z
N MET A 1 -45.42 -0.92 3.57
CA MET A 1 -44.83 -1.57 4.77
C MET A 1 -43.37 -1.17 4.90
N ALA A 2 -43.02 -0.38 5.91
CA ALA A 2 -41.63 -0.04 6.19
C ALA A 2 -40.93 -1.25 6.82
N LYS A 3 -39.88 -1.78 6.18
CA LYS A 3 -39.08 -2.88 6.76
C LYS A 3 -38.44 -2.37 8.07
N PRO A 4 -38.50 -3.14 9.18
CA PRO A 4 -37.94 -2.72 10.46
C PRO A 4 -36.43 -2.47 10.34
N LYS A 5 -35.99 -1.27 10.74
CA LYS A 5 -34.62 -0.75 10.58
C LYS A 5 -33.53 -1.58 11.28
N LEU A 6 -33.91 -2.42 12.25
CA LEU A 6 -32.99 -3.32 12.95
C LEU A 6 -32.56 -4.52 12.11
N PHE A 7 -33.41 -4.96 11.17
CA PHE A 7 -33.12 -6.12 10.31
C PHE A 7 -32.26 -5.78 9.09
N THR A 8 -32.02 -4.50 8.78
CA THR A 8 -31.48 -4.10 7.48
C THR A 8 -29.99 -3.78 7.45
N ARG A 9 -29.34 -3.50 8.60
CA ARG A 9 -27.89 -3.24 8.64
C ARG A 9 -27.05 -4.51 8.85
N LYS A 10 -27.46 -5.41 9.75
CA LYS A 10 -26.67 -6.60 10.14
C LYS A 10 -26.66 -7.71 9.08
N PHE A 11 -27.65 -7.75 8.20
CA PHE A 11 -27.80 -8.77 7.14
C PHE A 11 -27.45 -8.23 5.75
N ARG A 12 -26.95 -6.99 5.66
CA ARG A 12 -26.48 -6.45 4.39
C ARG A 12 -25.15 -7.10 4.05
N ASN A 13 -24.90 -7.34 2.77
CA ASN A 13 -23.56 -7.69 2.31
C ASN A 13 -22.63 -6.49 2.59
N TRP A 14 -21.97 -6.54 3.73
CA TRP A 14 -21.08 -5.48 4.22
C TRP A 14 -19.77 -5.46 3.45
N LEU A 15 -19.39 -6.56 2.80
CA LEU A 15 -18.21 -6.64 1.94
C LEU A 15 -18.33 -5.73 0.72
N LEU A 16 -19.55 -5.46 0.22
CA LEU A 16 -19.78 -4.44 -0.82
C LEU A 16 -19.50 -2.99 -0.38
N HIS A 17 -19.35 -2.77 0.93
CA HIS A 17 -18.99 -1.48 1.50
C HIS A 17 -17.54 -1.45 1.99
N LEU A 18 -16.80 -2.53 1.76
CA LEU A 18 -15.40 -2.66 2.12
C LEU A 18 -14.55 -1.76 1.23
N VAL A 19 -13.88 -0.79 1.84
CA VAL A 19 -12.95 0.11 1.14
C VAL A 19 -11.57 -0.53 1.20
N VAL A 20 -11.28 -1.41 0.22
CA VAL A 20 -10.00 -2.13 0.10
C VAL A 20 -9.36 -1.92 -1.26
N SER A 21 -8.03 -2.06 -1.32
CA SER A 21 -7.37 -2.15 -2.62
C SER A 21 -7.67 -3.50 -3.29
N ARG A 22 -7.63 -3.56 -4.63
CA ARG A 22 -7.77 -4.82 -5.38
C ARG A 22 -6.75 -5.89 -4.95
N GLN A 23 -5.56 -5.46 -4.53
CA GLN A 23 -4.52 -6.38 -4.04
C GLN A 23 -4.86 -6.95 -2.66
N ASP A 24 -5.47 -6.16 -1.78
CA ASP A 24 -5.92 -6.63 -0.47
C ASP A 24 -7.16 -7.54 -0.65
N LEU A 25 -8.07 -7.18 -1.55
CA LEU A 25 -9.20 -8.05 -1.93
C LEU A 25 -8.72 -9.40 -2.48
N LYS A 26 -7.72 -9.41 -3.38
CA LYS A 26 -7.05 -10.63 -3.83
C LYS A 26 -6.50 -11.44 -2.65
N SER A 27 -5.87 -10.78 -1.69
CA SER A 27 -5.25 -11.45 -0.55
C SER A 27 -6.30 -12.10 0.37
N ILE A 28 -7.39 -11.38 0.67
CA ILE A 28 -8.52 -11.87 1.46
C ILE A 28 -9.15 -13.09 0.78
N VAL A 29 -9.55 -12.96 -0.49
CA VAL A 29 -10.24 -14.04 -1.22
C VAL A 29 -9.33 -15.25 -1.43
N GLY A 30 -8.05 -15.02 -1.73
CA GLY A 30 -7.06 -16.09 -1.88
C GLY A 30 -6.81 -16.87 -0.57
N TYR A 31 -6.78 -16.16 0.56
CA TYR A 31 -6.74 -16.79 1.88
C TYR A 31 -8.00 -17.63 2.12
N THR A 32 -9.19 -17.08 1.86
CA THR A 32 -10.46 -17.80 2.04
C THR A 32 -10.54 -19.05 1.19
N LEU A 33 -10.17 -19.00 -0.10
CA LEU A 33 -10.10 -20.17 -0.96
C LEU A 33 -9.14 -21.24 -0.41
N THR A 34 -8.00 -20.82 0.15
CA THR A 34 -7.03 -21.74 0.76
C THR A 34 -7.61 -22.41 2.00
N ALA A 35 -8.22 -21.64 2.90
CA ALA A 35 -8.85 -22.16 4.12
C ALA A 35 -10.00 -23.13 3.81
N LEU A 36 -10.87 -22.79 2.85
CA LEU A 36 -11.96 -23.67 2.40
C LEU A 36 -11.42 -24.98 1.82
N LYS A 37 -10.37 -24.93 0.98
CA LYS A 37 -9.75 -26.14 0.38
C LYS A 37 -9.11 -27.05 1.42
N GLN A 38 -8.43 -26.48 2.41
CA GLN A 38 -7.79 -27.24 3.49
C GLN A 38 -8.79 -28.04 4.33
N ASP A 39 -10.00 -27.50 4.45
CA ASP A 39 -11.05 -28.07 5.29
C ASP A 39 -12.00 -29.02 4.51
N GLY A 40 -11.64 -29.33 3.26
CA GLY A 40 -12.11 -30.48 2.51
C GLY A 40 -13.37 -30.29 1.66
N ALA A 41 -13.86 -31.42 1.10
CA ALA A 41 -14.93 -31.46 0.10
C ALA A 41 -16.27 -30.86 0.53
N ARG A 42 -16.49 -30.62 1.84
CA ARG A 42 -17.72 -30.00 2.36
C ARG A 42 -17.93 -28.57 1.86
N TRP A 43 -16.88 -27.91 1.39
CA TRP A 43 -16.93 -26.54 0.84
C TRP A 43 -16.82 -26.50 -0.68
N GLN A 44 -16.85 -27.64 -1.36
CA GLN A 44 -16.58 -27.72 -2.79
C GLN A 44 -17.48 -26.80 -3.61
N GLU A 45 -18.77 -26.73 -3.29
CA GLU A 45 -19.71 -25.82 -3.96
C GLU A 45 -19.27 -24.35 -3.87
N LYS A 46 -18.77 -23.89 -2.71
CA LYS A 46 -18.30 -22.51 -2.55
C LYS A 46 -16.96 -22.29 -3.24
N ILE A 47 -16.09 -23.30 -3.26
CA ILE A 47 -14.83 -23.26 -4.01
C ILE A 47 -15.14 -23.15 -5.52
N ASP A 48 -16.07 -23.94 -6.04
CA ASP A 48 -16.43 -23.97 -7.46
C ASP A 48 -17.04 -22.65 -7.94
N LEU A 49 -17.74 -21.93 -7.06
CA LEU A 49 -18.29 -20.59 -7.35
C LEU A 49 -17.22 -19.50 -7.24
N LEU A 50 -16.40 -19.53 -6.18
CA LEU A 50 -15.48 -18.43 -5.85
C LEU A 50 -14.16 -18.50 -6.66
N GLN A 51 -13.67 -19.70 -6.98
CA GLN A 51 -12.42 -19.91 -7.70
C GLN A 51 -12.40 -19.27 -9.10
N PRO A 52 -13.39 -19.48 -10.00
CA PRO A 52 -13.34 -18.88 -11.34
C PRO A 52 -13.42 -17.35 -11.31
N LEU A 53 -14.15 -16.77 -10.35
CA LEU A 53 -14.18 -15.32 -10.14
C LEU A 53 -12.83 -14.80 -9.66
N TYR A 54 -12.19 -15.50 -8.72
CA TYR A 54 -10.85 -15.18 -8.25
C TYR A 54 -9.81 -15.23 -9.38
N ASP A 55 -9.83 -16.28 -10.20
CA ASP A 55 -8.88 -16.46 -11.30
C ASP A 55 -9.05 -15.38 -12.38
N THR A 56 -10.30 -15.03 -12.70
CA THR A 56 -10.62 -13.92 -13.62
C THR A 56 -10.13 -12.58 -13.07
N PHE A 57 -10.41 -12.33 -11.79
CA PHE A 57 -9.97 -11.12 -11.09
C PHE A 57 -8.45 -11.01 -11.02
N ASP A 58 -7.74 -12.12 -10.75
CA ASP A 58 -6.29 -12.15 -10.72
C ASP A 58 -5.65 -11.98 -12.10
N ALA A 59 -6.21 -12.62 -13.13
CA ALA A 59 -5.79 -12.40 -14.51
C ALA A 59 -5.94 -10.93 -14.92
N GLY A 60 -7.04 -10.28 -14.52
CA GLY A 60 -7.26 -8.84 -14.73
C GLY A 60 -6.23 -7.96 -14.01
N LEU A 61 -5.80 -8.37 -12.81
CA LEU A 61 -4.71 -7.72 -12.07
C LEU A 61 -3.36 -7.87 -12.78
N VAL A 62 -3.05 -9.05 -13.30
CA VAL A 62 -1.81 -9.30 -14.05
C VAL A 62 -1.80 -8.55 -15.39
N GLY A 63 -2.94 -8.45 -16.08
CA GLY A 63 -3.10 -7.65 -17.30
C GLY A 63 -2.82 -6.15 -17.09
N HIS A 64 -3.12 -5.62 -15.90
CA HIS A 64 -2.79 -4.24 -15.50
C HIS A 64 -1.38 -4.11 -14.90
N ALA A 65 -0.79 -5.20 -14.38
CA ALA A 65 0.57 -5.26 -13.83
C ALA A 65 1.65 -5.60 -14.88
N GLY A 66 1.27 -6.03 -16.09
CA GLY A 66 2.15 -6.45 -17.18
C GLY A 66 3.11 -5.37 -17.71
N ALA A 67 2.96 -4.12 -17.30
CA ALA A 67 3.93 -3.04 -17.58
C ALA A 67 5.03 -2.90 -16.51
N GLY A 68 5.08 -3.74 -15.47
CA GLY A 68 5.97 -3.50 -14.33
C GLY A 68 6.51 -4.72 -13.58
N ALA A 69 6.28 -5.95 -14.06
CA ALA A 69 6.60 -7.19 -13.36
C ALA A 69 7.97 -7.79 -13.74
N GLY A 70 8.99 -6.95 -13.87
CA GLY A 70 10.35 -7.36 -14.24
C GLY A 70 11.44 -6.87 -13.30
N GLN A 71 11.21 -6.76 -11.99
CA GLN A 71 12.28 -6.46 -11.01
C GLN A 71 11.82 -6.65 -9.56
N ARG A 72 11.68 -7.90 -9.12
CA ARG A 72 11.65 -8.23 -7.67
C ARG A 72 13.09 -8.45 -7.19
N SER A 73 13.82 -7.35 -7.02
CA SER A 73 15.05 -7.33 -6.23
C SER A 73 14.87 -6.30 -5.14
N HIS A 74 14.70 -6.77 -3.89
CA HIS A 74 14.75 -6.00 -2.64
C HIS A 74 14.40 -4.50 -2.75
N THR A 75 13.15 -4.18 -3.07
CA THR A 75 12.72 -2.77 -3.12
C THR A 75 12.73 -2.20 -1.70
N LEU A 76 13.80 -1.49 -1.35
CA LEU A 76 13.87 -0.71 -0.11
C LEU A 76 12.66 0.24 -0.04
N GLN A 77 11.96 0.27 1.09
CA GLN A 77 10.83 1.17 1.28
C GLN A 77 11.27 2.63 1.05
N ALA A 78 10.40 3.46 0.46
CA ALA A 78 10.73 4.85 0.13
C ALA A 78 11.25 5.64 1.35
N ASP A 79 10.77 5.34 2.55
CA ASP A 79 11.22 5.97 3.80
C ASP A 79 12.65 5.57 4.18
N THR A 80 13.05 4.35 3.85
CA THR A 80 14.42 3.88 4.02
C THR A 80 15.33 4.56 3.01
N VAL A 81 14.94 4.61 1.73
CA VAL A 81 15.72 5.30 0.68
C VAL A 81 15.84 6.80 0.98
N PHE A 82 14.77 7.44 1.45
CA PHE A 82 14.77 8.85 1.88
C PHE A 82 15.83 9.12 2.96
N ARG A 83 15.89 8.27 3.98
CA ARG A 83 16.87 8.40 5.07
C ARG A 83 18.30 8.17 4.56
N LEU A 84 18.50 7.17 3.70
CA LEU A 84 19.80 6.89 3.09
C LEU A 84 20.29 8.06 2.23
N ILE A 85 19.41 8.70 1.45
CA ILE A 85 19.75 9.91 0.69
C ILE A 85 20.21 11.03 1.64
N LYS A 86 19.46 11.30 2.73
CA LYS A 86 19.87 12.34 3.70
C LYS A 86 21.21 12.02 4.36
N GLN A 87 21.46 10.75 4.69
CA GLN A 87 22.74 10.30 5.26
C GLN A 87 23.89 10.44 4.27
N LEU A 88 23.69 10.02 3.02
CA LEU A 88 24.65 10.18 1.93
C LEU A 88 25.00 11.67 1.77
N MET A 89 23.99 12.55 1.68
CA MET A 89 24.22 13.98 1.49
C MET A 89 24.96 14.62 2.66
N LYS A 90 24.66 14.22 3.91
CA LYS A 90 25.39 14.67 5.10
C LYS A 90 26.87 14.23 5.06
N LYS A 91 27.12 12.97 4.69
CA LYS A 91 28.48 12.42 4.58
C LYS A 91 29.25 13.08 3.42
N ALA A 92 28.62 13.16 2.26
CA ALA A 92 29.17 13.77 1.05
C ALA A 92 29.51 15.23 1.27
N TYR A 93 28.66 15.98 1.98
CA TYR A 93 28.97 17.36 2.33
C TYR A 93 30.28 17.45 3.13
N LYS A 94 30.42 16.67 4.21
CA LYS A 94 31.61 16.71 5.07
C LYS A 94 32.89 16.29 4.33
N ILE A 95 32.81 15.27 3.48
CA ILE A 95 33.99 14.66 2.84
C ILE A 95 34.36 15.36 1.53
N ASN A 96 33.37 15.74 0.72
CA ASN A 96 33.58 16.12 -0.68
C ASN A 96 33.31 17.61 -0.95
N PHE A 97 32.43 18.26 -0.18
CA PHE A 97 31.95 19.63 -0.50
C PHE A 97 32.29 20.71 0.52
N ALA A 98 32.62 20.37 1.77
CA ALA A 98 32.98 21.37 2.79
C ALA A 98 34.23 22.17 2.39
N ALA A 99 35.25 21.50 1.84
CA ALA A 99 36.42 22.17 1.28
C ALA A 99 36.07 22.96 0.01
N LEU A 100 35.21 22.39 -0.85
CA LEU A 100 34.79 22.99 -2.11
C LEU A 100 34.00 24.30 -1.93
N GLU A 101 33.24 24.42 -0.84
CA GLU A 101 32.51 25.65 -0.47
C GLU A 101 33.47 26.84 -0.28
N VAL A 102 34.69 26.58 0.20
CA VAL A 102 35.72 27.60 0.42
C VAL A 102 36.59 27.78 -0.82
N THR A 103 37.04 26.68 -1.44
CA THR A 103 38.02 26.72 -2.53
C THR A 103 37.41 27.01 -3.90
N ASN A 104 36.15 26.62 -4.13
CA ASN A 104 35.44 26.87 -5.37
C ASN A 104 33.93 27.08 -5.11
N PRO A 105 33.55 28.24 -4.55
CA PRO A 105 32.16 28.54 -4.18
C PRO A 105 31.21 28.54 -5.38
N VAL A 106 31.71 28.85 -6.58
CA VAL A 106 30.91 28.83 -7.83
C VAL A 106 30.49 27.40 -8.17
N LEU A 107 31.44 26.45 -8.12
CA LEU A 107 31.12 25.04 -8.35
C LEU A 107 30.23 24.49 -7.24
N TYR A 108 30.51 24.82 -5.98
CA TYR A 108 29.68 24.42 -4.84
C TYR A 108 28.21 24.86 -5.00
N ARG A 109 27.95 26.11 -5.43
CA ARG A 109 26.58 26.61 -5.67
C ARG A 109 25.84 25.86 -6.77
N LYS A 110 26.53 25.20 -7.72
CA LYS A 110 25.87 24.34 -8.71
C LYS A 110 25.27 23.08 -8.06
N PHE A 111 25.89 22.59 -6.98
CA PHE A 111 25.43 21.41 -6.24
C PHE A 111 24.40 21.76 -5.16
N PHE A 112 24.59 22.90 -4.49
CA PHE A 112 23.77 23.38 -3.38
C PHE A 112 23.29 24.82 -3.62
N PRO A 113 22.39 25.07 -4.60
CA PRO A 113 21.85 26.40 -4.87
C PRO A 113 21.15 27.04 -3.66
N GLU A 114 20.48 26.24 -2.83
CA GLU A 114 19.83 26.70 -1.59
C GLU A 114 20.73 26.53 -0.34
N GLY A 115 22.01 26.25 -0.57
CA GLY A 115 23.00 26.03 0.49
C GLY A 115 22.80 24.73 1.27
N ARG A 116 23.40 24.67 2.45
CA ARG A 116 23.50 23.46 3.29
C ARG A 116 22.13 22.89 3.70
N THR A 117 21.10 23.74 3.73
CA THR A 117 19.75 23.37 4.18
C THR A 117 18.93 22.64 3.12
N GLN A 118 19.34 22.68 1.85
CA GLN A 118 18.61 22.09 0.72
C GLN A 118 18.20 20.64 0.96
N PHE A 119 19.11 19.80 1.46
CA PHE A 119 18.85 18.38 1.69
C PHE A 119 18.37 18.06 3.11
N SER A 120 18.73 18.88 4.11
CA SER A 120 18.23 18.68 5.47
C SER A 120 16.76 19.04 5.58
N GLY A 121 16.34 20.13 4.92
CA GLY A 121 14.96 20.63 4.85
C GLY A 121 14.11 19.97 3.78
N ALA A 122 14.71 19.26 2.80
CA ALA A 122 13.94 18.53 1.80
C ALA A 122 12.99 17.51 2.44
N ASN A 123 11.74 17.54 1.99
CA ASN A 123 10.70 16.57 2.31
C ASN A 123 10.63 15.51 1.19
N ARG A 124 9.78 14.50 1.33
CA ARG A 124 9.68 13.41 0.33
C ARG A 124 9.24 13.89 -1.05
N GLN A 125 8.50 14.99 -1.14
CA GLN A 125 8.08 15.56 -2.41
C GLN A 125 9.26 16.24 -3.11
N THR A 126 9.94 17.15 -2.41
CA THR A 126 11.06 17.93 -2.94
C THR A 126 12.31 17.09 -3.17
N MET A 127 12.57 16.06 -2.35
CA MET A 127 13.69 15.13 -2.54
C MET A 127 13.65 14.43 -3.90
N GLY A 128 12.45 14.22 -4.46
CA GLY A 128 12.28 13.61 -5.78
C GLY A 128 12.72 14.49 -6.95
N THR A 129 12.93 15.79 -6.72
CA THR A 129 13.46 16.73 -7.72
C THR A 129 14.91 17.05 -7.41
N VAL A 130 15.18 17.37 -6.14
CA VAL A 130 16.46 17.91 -5.69
C VAL A 130 17.59 16.88 -5.77
N PHE A 131 17.32 15.60 -5.48
CA PHE A 131 18.35 14.56 -5.52
C PHE A 131 18.73 14.14 -6.95
N PRO A 132 17.78 13.93 -7.90
CA PRO A 132 18.13 13.71 -9.31
C PRO A 132 18.93 14.87 -9.92
N THR A 133 18.58 16.12 -9.63
CA THR A 133 19.37 17.29 -10.08
C THR A 133 20.80 17.24 -9.54
N PHE A 134 20.98 16.86 -8.28
CA PHE A 134 22.32 16.66 -7.71
C PHE A 134 23.11 15.57 -8.44
N VAL A 135 22.50 14.41 -8.73
CA VAL A 135 23.15 13.33 -9.49
C VAL A 135 23.55 13.78 -10.89
N GLN A 136 22.69 14.56 -11.55
CA GLN A 136 22.99 15.12 -12.87
C GLN A 136 24.16 16.11 -12.82
N THR A 137 24.16 17.04 -11.86
CA THR A 137 25.27 17.99 -11.66
C THR A 137 26.56 17.26 -11.30
N LEU A 138 26.49 16.19 -10.49
CA LEU A 138 27.64 15.36 -10.14
C LEU A 138 28.19 14.60 -11.34
N THR A 139 27.32 14.05 -12.18
CA THR A 139 27.73 13.41 -13.44
C THR A 139 28.51 14.40 -14.33
N ALA A 140 28.02 15.63 -14.47
CA ALA A 140 28.64 16.65 -15.31
C ALA A 140 29.95 17.23 -14.74
N ASN A 141 30.20 17.10 -13.44
CA ASN A 141 31.35 17.71 -12.75
C ASN A 141 32.16 16.69 -11.94
N VAL A 142 32.06 15.39 -12.26
CA VAL A 142 32.59 14.30 -11.42
C VAL A 142 34.10 14.43 -11.17
N ALA A 143 34.85 14.88 -12.18
CA ALA A 143 36.30 15.09 -12.10
C ALA A 143 36.70 16.29 -11.23
N ALA A 144 35.80 17.25 -11.03
CA ALA A 144 36.03 18.45 -10.22
C ALA A 144 35.65 18.25 -8.74
N VAL A 145 35.07 17.09 -8.39
CA VAL A 145 34.68 16.74 -7.02
C VAL A 145 35.69 15.73 -6.45
N PRO A 146 36.35 16.03 -5.32
CA PRO A 146 37.21 15.06 -4.64
C PRO A 146 36.43 13.77 -4.35
N GLY A 147 36.93 12.61 -4.77
CA GLY A 147 36.21 11.33 -4.60
C GLY A 147 34.88 11.22 -5.37
N GLY A 148 34.68 12.05 -6.41
CA GLY A 148 33.42 12.16 -7.15
C GLY A 148 32.93 10.87 -7.79
N ALA A 149 33.83 9.99 -8.25
CA ALA A 149 33.46 8.73 -8.91
C ALA A 149 32.74 7.75 -7.96
N ALA A 150 33.26 7.59 -6.73
CA ALA A 150 32.62 6.73 -5.71
C ALA A 150 31.29 7.33 -5.24
N LEU A 151 31.27 8.65 -5.03
CA LEU A 151 30.04 9.37 -4.68
C LEU A 151 28.96 9.26 -5.77
N LEU A 152 29.36 9.29 -7.04
CA LEU A 152 28.44 9.16 -8.17
C LEU A 152 27.82 7.77 -8.21
N ALA A 153 28.61 6.71 -8.01
CA ALA A 153 28.09 5.34 -7.95
C ALA A 153 27.05 5.16 -6.83
N ASP A 154 27.37 5.64 -5.61
CA ASP A 154 26.45 5.60 -4.47
C ASP A 154 25.17 6.41 -4.74
N ALA A 155 25.31 7.60 -5.34
CA ALA A 155 24.19 8.50 -5.60
C ALA A 155 23.27 7.97 -6.73
N GLN A 156 23.84 7.36 -7.78
CA GLN A 156 23.08 6.71 -8.85
C GLN A 156 22.28 5.52 -8.32
N GLN A 157 22.90 4.67 -7.49
CA GLN A 157 22.20 3.54 -6.89
C GLN A 157 21.01 3.99 -6.04
N LEU A 158 21.18 5.04 -5.22
CA LEU A 158 20.08 5.59 -4.43
C LEU A 158 19.01 6.28 -5.29
N ALA A 159 19.38 6.89 -6.42
CA ALA A 159 18.43 7.51 -7.34
C ALA A 159 17.53 6.46 -8.00
N THR A 160 18.12 5.35 -8.47
CA THR A 160 17.38 4.20 -8.99
C THR A 160 16.44 3.61 -7.92
N ASN A 161 16.97 3.36 -6.71
CA ASN A 161 16.16 2.85 -5.59
C ASN A 161 14.99 3.79 -5.23
N TRP A 162 15.21 5.11 -5.31
CA TRP A 162 14.20 6.12 -5.02
C TRP A 162 13.10 6.17 -6.07
N GLN A 163 13.46 6.14 -7.35
CA GLN A 163 12.53 6.08 -8.46
C GLN A 163 11.65 4.83 -8.39
N GLU A 164 12.25 3.67 -8.11
CA GLU A 164 11.50 2.42 -7.98
C GLU A 164 10.57 2.43 -6.76
N ALA A 165 11.05 2.91 -5.60
CA ALA A 165 10.22 3.03 -4.41
C ALA A 165 9.05 4.01 -4.62
N ARG A 166 9.25 5.10 -5.37
CA ARG A 166 8.18 6.02 -5.78
C ARG A 166 7.23 5.38 -6.77
N ARG A 167 7.72 4.65 -7.77
CA ARG A 167 6.87 3.92 -8.73
C ARG A 167 5.94 2.96 -8.01
N VAL A 168 6.46 2.20 -7.04
CA VAL A 168 5.66 1.31 -6.18
C VAL A 168 4.65 2.10 -5.33
N GLN A 169 5.05 3.24 -4.76
CA GLN A 169 4.10 4.11 -4.03
C GLN A 169 3.03 4.73 -4.94
N ASP A 170 3.36 5.10 -6.16
CA ASP A 170 2.42 5.71 -7.11
C ASP A 170 1.48 4.66 -7.68
N VAL A 171 1.93 3.42 -7.88
CA VAL A 171 1.05 2.26 -8.14
C VAL A 171 0.11 2.06 -6.97
N ARG A 172 0.61 2.06 -5.72
CA ARG A 172 -0.25 1.95 -4.52
C ARG A 172 -1.21 3.14 -4.38
N LYS A 173 -0.78 4.36 -4.68
CA LYS A 173 -1.64 5.56 -4.65
C LYS A 173 -2.67 5.55 -5.76
N LYS A 174 -2.31 5.08 -6.95
CA LYS A 174 -3.27 4.86 -8.05
C LYS A 174 -4.29 3.79 -7.65
N GLN A 175 -3.85 2.71 -7.01
CA GLN A 175 -4.73 1.68 -6.43
C GLN A 175 -5.65 2.23 -5.32
N VAL A 176 -5.17 3.19 -4.52
CA VAL A 176 -5.98 3.91 -3.51
C VAL A 176 -6.89 4.98 -4.14
N LYS A 177 -6.54 5.52 -5.30
CA LYS A 177 -7.34 6.51 -6.03
C LYS A 177 -8.42 5.85 -6.90
N THR A 178 -8.23 4.60 -7.32
CA THR A 178 -9.30 3.72 -7.82
C THR A 178 -10.26 3.29 -6.72
N THR A 179 -9.93 3.50 -5.45
CA THR A 179 -10.87 3.37 -4.31
C THR A 179 -11.80 4.59 -4.19
N SER A 180 -12.18 5.20 -5.31
CA SER A 180 -13.18 6.27 -5.39
C SER A 180 -14.48 5.72 -5.96
N THR A 181 -15.39 5.34 -5.06
CA THR A 181 -16.87 5.30 -5.21
C THR A 181 -17.55 4.35 -6.19
N THR A 182 -16.86 3.62 -7.06
CA THR A 182 -17.50 2.59 -7.91
C THR A 182 -16.69 1.31 -7.88
N LEU A 183 -17.26 0.26 -7.30
CA LEU A 183 -16.77 -1.11 -7.48
C LEU A 183 -16.88 -1.45 -8.96
N ASP A 184 -15.82 -2.02 -9.53
CA ASP A 184 -15.89 -2.62 -10.85
C ASP A 184 -16.80 -3.86 -10.82
N ALA A 185 -17.30 -4.29 -11.97
CA ALA A 185 -18.23 -5.44 -12.05
C ALA A 185 -17.59 -6.72 -11.49
N ASP A 186 -16.31 -6.94 -11.75
CA ASP A 186 -15.57 -8.11 -11.28
C ASP A 186 -15.30 -8.07 -9.76
N GLU A 187 -15.01 -6.89 -9.20
CA GLU A 187 -14.94 -6.69 -7.74
C GLU A 187 -16.29 -6.96 -7.07
N THR A 188 -17.37 -6.48 -7.68
CA THR A 188 -18.73 -6.64 -7.16
C THR A 188 -19.12 -8.12 -7.09
N ASP A 189 -18.92 -8.86 -8.17
CA ASP A 189 -19.24 -10.29 -8.24
C ASP A 189 -18.41 -11.09 -7.22
N LEU A 190 -17.12 -10.76 -7.09
CA LEU A 190 -16.23 -11.40 -6.13
C LEU A 190 -16.65 -11.15 -4.68
N LEU A 191 -17.05 -9.92 -4.34
CA LEU A 191 -17.52 -9.55 -3.00
C LEU A 191 -18.90 -10.16 -2.67
N ILE A 192 -19.75 -10.38 -3.68
CA ILE A 192 -21.02 -11.09 -3.52
C ILE A 192 -20.76 -12.55 -3.14
N GLU A 193 -19.94 -13.26 -3.92
CA GLU A 193 -19.67 -14.68 -3.63
C GLU A 193 -18.83 -14.87 -2.36
N LEU A 194 -17.92 -13.93 -2.06
CA LEU A 194 -17.19 -13.94 -0.79
C LEU A 194 -18.14 -13.81 0.42
N PHE A 195 -19.17 -12.97 0.31
CA PHE A 195 -20.21 -12.87 1.33
C PHE A 195 -21.09 -14.12 1.39
N GLY A 196 -21.37 -14.75 0.24
CA GLY A 196 -22.04 -16.05 0.18
C GLY A 196 -21.26 -17.14 0.94
N ALA A 197 -19.94 -17.19 0.79
CA ALA A 197 -19.07 -18.08 1.55
C ALA A 197 -19.14 -17.78 3.06
N TYR A 198 -19.06 -16.49 3.45
CA TYR A 198 -19.20 -16.06 4.85
C TYR A 198 -20.53 -16.49 5.47
N ALA A 199 -21.65 -16.24 4.79
CA ALA A 199 -22.97 -16.65 5.26
C ALA A 199 -23.10 -18.18 5.40
N THR A 200 -22.50 -18.94 4.49
CA THR A 200 -22.49 -20.41 4.53
C THR A 200 -21.68 -20.91 5.73
N LEU A 201 -20.52 -20.32 6.00
CA LEU A 201 -19.69 -20.64 7.16
C LEU A 201 -20.40 -20.30 8.47
N LEU A 202 -21.06 -19.14 8.57
CA LEU A 202 -21.88 -18.79 9.73
C LEU A 202 -23.02 -19.79 9.97
N ALA A 203 -23.69 -20.25 8.90
CA ALA A 203 -24.75 -21.25 9.01
C ALA A 203 -24.20 -22.61 9.49
N ALA A 204 -23.06 -23.04 8.96
CA ALA A 204 -22.43 -24.30 9.35
C ALA A 204 -21.88 -24.26 10.79
N PHE A 205 -21.37 -23.11 11.21
CA PHE A 205 -20.85 -22.88 12.56
C PHE A 205 -21.86 -22.12 13.45
N TYR A 206 -23.16 -22.32 13.27
CA TYR A 206 -24.18 -21.53 14.00
C TYR A 206 -24.07 -21.58 15.54
N ARG A 207 -23.42 -22.61 16.09
CA ARG A 207 -23.14 -22.72 17.54
C ARG A 207 -21.88 -21.99 17.99
N THR A 208 -20.95 -21.74 17.07
CA THR A 208 -19.66 -21.09 17.29
C THR A 208 -19.34 -20.18 16.09
N PRO A 209 -20.17 -19.16 15.81
CA PRO A 209 -20.10 -18.36 14.58
C PRO A 209 -18.77 -17.64 14.40
N GLU A 210 -18.04 -17.38 15.49
CA GLU A 210 -16.68 -16.84 15.48
C GLU A 210 -15.70 -17.69 14.64
N ARG A 211 -15.93 -19.00 14.51
CA ARG A 211 -15.12 -19.89 13.66
C ARG A 211 -15.21 -19.56 12.18
N ALA A 212 -16.25 -18.85 11.74
CA ALA A 212 -16.32 -18.39 10.35
C ALA A 212 -15.18 -17.42 10.04
N LEU A 213 -14.69 -16.66 11.02
CA LEU A 213 -13.59 -15.70 10.83
C LEU A 213 -12.24 -16.37 10.59
N ASP A 214 -12.03 -17.62 11.02
CA ASP A 214 -10.80 -18.37 10.76
C ASP A 214 -10.52 -18.56 9.25
N TYR A 215 -11.56 -18.43 8.42
CA TYR A 215 -11.51 -18.55 6.97
C TYR A 215 -11.27 -17.21 6.24
N PHE A 216 -11.10 -16.10 6.96
CA PHE A 216 -10.87 -14.79 6.36
C PHE A 216 -9.69 -14.07 7.04
N ASP A 217 -8.72 -13.63 6.24
CA ASP A 217 -7.63 -12.80 6.75
C ASP A 217 -7.92 -11.31 6.56
N PHE A 218 -8.64 -10.74 7.53
CA PHE A 218 -8.89 -9.30 7.59
C PHE A 218 -7.73 -8.49 8.20
N SER A 219 -6.59 -9.13 8.52
CA SER A 219 -5.42 -8.42 9.04
C SER A 219 -4.79 -7.46 8.02
N VAL A 220 -5.17 -7.57 6.75
CA VAL A 220 -4.78 -6.65 5.68
C VAL A 220 -5.57 -5.33 5.70
N LEU A 221 -6.71 -5.27 6.41
CA LEU A 221 -7.52 -4.06 6.52
C LEU A 221 -6.86 -2.99 7.42
N PRO A 222 -7.13 -1.69 7.22
CA PRO A 222 -6.72 -0.63 8.15
C PRO A 222 -7.26 -0.86 9.57
N ALA A 223 -6.51 -0.50 10.61
CA ALA A 223 -6.90 -0.71 12.01
C ALA A 223 -8.26 -0.07 12.38
N SER A 224 -8.61 1.07 11.79
CA SER A 224 -9.91 1.72 11.96
C SER A 224 -11.08 0.91 11.41
N GLN A 225 -10.83 -0.01 10.48
CA GLN A 225 -11.82 -0.93 9.92
C GLN A 225 -11.83 -2.28 10.63
N ARG A 226 -10.71 -2.68 11.28
CA ARG A 226 -10.65 -3.86 12.16
C ARG A 226 -11.48 -3.68 13.44
N GLN A 227 -11.61 -2.44 13.93
CA GLN A 227 -12.32 -2.12 15.18
C GLN A 227 -13.84 -1.91 15.01
N SER A 228 -14.34 -1.72 13.78
CA SER A 228 -15.79 -1.58 13.54
C SER A 228 -16.61 -2.83 13.92
N GLU A 229 -15.96 -3.98 14.11
CA GLU A 229 -16.60 -5.22 14.55
C GLU A 229 -16.38 -5.53 16.05
N ALA A 230 -15.39 -4.92 16.70
CA ALA A 230 -15.05 -5.23 18.09
C ALA A 230 -15.76 -4.32 19.12
N ASP A 231 -16.12 -3.09 18.75
CA ASP A 231 -16.82 -2.13 19.62
C ASP A 231 -18.11 -1.63 18.97
N ALA A 232 -19.15 -2.45 19.00
CA ALA A 232 -20.51 -1.93 19.05
C ALA A 232 -20.99 -2.08 20.50
N PRO A 233 -20.85 -1.06 21.36
CA PRO A 233 -21.53 -1.07 22.64
C PRO A 233 -23.03 -1.26 22.35
N ALA A 234 -23.60 -2.29 22.95
CA ALA A 234 -25.05 -2.44 23.05
C ALA A 234 -25.63 -1.13 23.56
N ASP A 235 -26.70 -0.69 22.92
CA ASP A 235 -27.49 0.51 23.24
C ASP A 235 -27.36 0.93 24.71
N SER A 236 -26.82 2.13 24.94
CA SER A 236 -27.23 2.88 26.13
C SER A 236 -28.68 3.28 25.90
N PRO A 237 -29.64 2.79 26.71
CA PRO A 237 -31.01 3.23 26.57
C PRO A 237 -31.08 4.71 26.94
N ALA A 238 -31.36 5.54 25.94
CA ALA A 238 -31.98 6.83 26.19
C ALA A 238 -33.40 6.56 26.68
N ASP A 239 -33.68 6.90 27.94
CA ASP A 239 -34.87 7.68 28.29
C ASP A 239 -34.94 7.95 29.79
N THR A 240 -35.07 9.22 30.15
CA THR A 240 -36.27 9.61 30.89
C THR A 240 -36.64 11.05 30.52
N PRO A 241 -37.84 11.30 29.99
CA PRO A 241 -38.37 12.65 29.86
C PRO A 241 -38.90 13.08 31.24
N THR A 242 -38.43 14.23 31.74
CA THR A 242 -39.04 14.86 32.90
C THR A 242 -40.26 15.65 32.45
N ALA A 243 -41.41 15.31 33.07
CA ALA A 243 -42.65 16.06 32.98
C ALA A 243 -42.55 17.44 33.65
#